data_AF-A0A2G5C2J9-F1
#
_entry.id   AF-A0A2G5C2J9-F1
#
_cell.length_a   1.000
_cell.length_b   1.000
_cell.length_c   1.000
_cell.angle_alpha   90.00
_cell.angle_beta   90.00
_cell.angle_gamma   90.00
#
_symmetry.space_group_name_H-M   'P 1'
#
loop_
_entity.id
_entity.type
_entity.pdbx_description
1 polymer ?
#
loop_
_entity_poly.entity_id
_entity_poly.type
_entity_poly.pdbx_seq_one_letter_code
_entity_poly.pdbx_strand_id
1 'polypeptide(L)'
;MDILLLILLLILFVVSYLKLFGIMDSMLVVATSGAGFVLGSGSAIDFSGLCWTCTGTMMVAASTNSLNQVFEKNIDALMKRTMRRPLPSGRLSIPHAAIWASSIVIAGTTLLAYKVVAG
;
A
#
# COMPACT_ATOMS: atom_id res chain seq x y z
N MET A 1 -20.06 -12.12 24.15
CA MET A 1 -18.96 -11.97 23.18
C MET A 1 -17.71 -11.79 24.00
N ASP A 2 -16.84 -12.80 24.04
CA ASP A 2 -15.72 -12.82 24.97
C ASP A 2 -14.50 -12.17 24.33
N ILE A 3 -13.61 -11.58 25.14
CA ILE A 3 -12.47 -10.75 24.70
C ILE A 3 -11.60 -11.44 23.64
N LEU A 4 -11.49 -12.78 23.71
CA LEU A 4 -10.73 -13.60 22.77
C LEU A 4 -11.28 -13.49 21.32
N LEU A 5 -12.61 -13.45 21.17
CA LEU A 5 -13.27 -13.35 19.87
C LEU A 5 -13.07 -11.96 19.26
N LEU A 6 -13.05 -10.91 20.09
CA LEU A 6 -12.76 -9.54 19.66
C LEU A 6 -11.31 -9.41 19.14
N ILE A 7 -10.35 -9.99 19.87
CA ILE A 7 -8.94 -10.00 19.45
C ILE A 7 -8.78 -10.76 18.13
N LEU A 8 -9.42 -11.93 17.98
CA LEU A 8 -9.35 -12.70 16.75
C LEU A 8 -9.94 -11.93 15.55
N LEU A 9 -11.08 -11.28 15.73
CA LEU A 9 -11.69 -10.40 14.71
C LEU A 9 -10.76 -9.25 14.32
N LEU A 10 -10.13 -8.61 15.30
CA LEU A 10 -9.17 -7.52 15.06
C LEU A 10 -7.97 -8.02 14.24
N ILE A 11 -7.40 -9.18 14.59
CA ILE A 11 -6.26 -9.77 13.86
C ILE A 11 -6.66 -10.06 12.41
N LEU A 12 -7.82 -10.71 12.20
CA LEU A 12 -8.30 -11.04 10.86
C LEU A 12 -8.57 -9.79 10.01
N PHE A 13 -9.10 -8.74 10.64
CA PHE A 13 -9.31 -7.45 10.02
C PHE A 13 -7.97 -6.85 9.58
N VAL A 14 -7.01 -6.72 10.50
CA VAL A 14 -5.67 -6.18 10.21
C VAL A 14 -5.01 -6.95 9.06
N VAL A 15 -4.99 -8.29 9.11
CA VAL A 15 -4.39 -9.13 8.05
C VAL A 15 -5.06 -8.90 6.69
N SER A 16 -6.37 -8.64 6.66
CA SER A 16 -7.08 -8.35 5.41
C SER A 16 -6.63 -7.03 4.80
N TYR A 17 -6.39 -6.00 5.60
CA TYR A 17 -5.83 -4.72 5.13
C TYR A 17 -4.38 -4.86 4.69
N LEU A 18 -3.53 -5.57 5.44
CA LEU A 18 -2.13 -5.77 5.04
C LEU A 18 -2.03 -6.49 3.67
N LYS A 19 -2.96 -7.41 3.37
CA LYS A 19 -3.07 -8.07 2.06
C LYS A 19 -3.64 -7.17 0.99
N LEU A 20 -4.60 -6.31 1.33
CA LEU A 20 -5.14 -5.32 0.39
C LEU A 20 -4.03 -4.35 -0.06
N PHE A 21 -3.22 -3.87 0.88
CA PHE A 21 -2.13 -2.95 0.62
C PHE A 21 -0.98 -3.59 -0.16
N GLY A 22 -0.90 -4.92 -0.21
CA GLY A 22 0.19 -5.63 -0.88
C GLY A 22 1.54 -5.20 -0.30
N ILE A 23 1.71 -5.23 1.03
CA ILE A 23 2.93 -4.72 1.69
C ILE A 23 4.18 -5.40 1.14
N MET A 24 4.14 -6.72 0.98
CA MET A 24 5.28 -7.48 0.44
C MET A 24 5.61 -7.07 -1.01
N ASP A 25 4.59 -6.86 -1.84
CA ASP A 25 4.77 -6.39 -3.22
C ASP A 25 5.32 -4.96 -3.26
N SER A 26 4.87 -4.11 -2.32
CA SER A 26 5.27 -2.71 -2.21
C SER A 26 6.70 -2.55 -1.67
N MET A 27 7.21 -3.50 -0.88
CA MET A 27 8.58 -3.44 -0.33
C MET A 27 9.64 -3.44 -1.42
N LEU A 28 9.43 -4.19 -2.51
CA LEU A 28 10.37 -4.19 -3.63
C LEU A 28 10.45 -2.81 -4.30
N VAL A 29 9.30 -2.15 -4.46
CA VAL A 29 9.21 -0.80 -5.06
C VAL A 29 9.90 0.25 -4.18
N VAL A 30 9.73 0.15 -2.86
CA VAL A 30 10.41 1.04 -1.91
C VAL A 30 11.92 0.79 -1.93
N ALA A 31 12.35 -0.47 -1.96
CA ALA A 31 13.76 -0.82 -2.01
C ALA A 31 14.45 -0.30 -3.27
N THR A 32 13.83 -0.47 -4.45
CA THR A 32 14.39 0.03 -5.71
C THR A 32 14.40 1.56 -5.77
N SER A 33 13.36 2.21 -5.26
CA SER A 33 13.31 3.68 -5.20
C SER A 33 14.35 4.25 -4.22
N GLY A 34 14.51 3.63 -3.06
CA GLY A 34 15.54 4.00 -2.08
C GLY A 34 16.95 3.81 -2.63
N ALA A 35 17.21 2.69 -3.31
CA ALA A 35 18.49 2.46 -4.00
C ALA A 35 18.74 3.53 -5.07
N GLY A 36 17.73 3.88 -5.87
CA GLY A 36 17.81 4.96 -6.86
C GLY A 36 18.14 6.32 -6.23
N PHE A 37 17.53 6.63 -5.08
CA PHE A 37 17.82 7.86 -4.33
C PHE A 37 19.27 7.90 -3.85
N VAL A 38 19.78 6.79 -3.30
CA VAL A 38 21.18 6.70 -2.83
C VAL A 38 22.15 6.84 -4.01
N LEU A 39 21.87 6.22 -5.15
CA LEU A 39 22.70 6.36 -6.34
C LEU A 39 22.68 7.79 -6.92
N GLY A 40 21.56 8.51 -6.76
CA GLY A 40 21.40 9.89 -7.22
C GLY A 40 21.87 10.99 -6.26
N SER A 41 22.21 10.66 -5.00
CA SER A 41 22.50 11.66 -3.96
C SER A 41 23.93 12.22 -3.96
N GLY A 42 24.75 11.85 -4.95
CA GLY A 42 26.08 12.44 -5.14
C GLY A 42 27.01 12.22 -3.94
N SER A 43 27.57 13.30 -3.38
CA SER A 43 28.58 13.24 -2.32
C SER A 43 28.03 13.07 -0.90
N ALA A 44 26.75 13.39 -0.67
CA ALA A 44 26.13 13.35 0.65
C ALA A 44 24.67 12.88 0.57
N ILE A 45 24.34 11.86 1.37
CA ILE A 45 22.98 11.32 1.41
C ILE A 45 22.12 12.17 2.35
N ASP A 46 21.09 12.82 1.80
CA ASP A 46 20.02 13.41 2.61
C ASP A 46 19.13 12.29 3.18
N PHE A 47 19.45 11.84 4.39
CA PHE A 47 18.66 10.82 5.10
C PHE A 47 17.21 11.27 5.34
N SER A 48 16.96 12.56 5.50
CA SER A 48 15.59 13.06 5.63
C SER A 48 14.84 12.83 4.32
N GLY A 49 15.41 13.25 3.20
CA GLY A 49 14.85 13.05 1.87
C GLY A 49 14.67 11.59 1.50
N LEU A 50 15.59 10.71 1.89
CA LEU A 50 15.45 9.27 1.72
C LEU A 50 14.23 8.73 2.48
N CYS A 51 14.04 9.14 3.74
CA CYS A 51 12.88 8.74 4.54
C CYS A 51 11.57 9.22 3.90
N TRP A 52 11.48 10.49 3.50
CA TRP A 52 10.29 11.04 2.82
C TRP A 52 9.99 10.30 1.51
N THR A 53 11.02 10.01 0.72
CA THR A 53 10.89 9.27 -0.54
C THR A 53 10.38 7.86 -0.29
N CYS A 54 10.98 7.12 0.64
CA CYS A 54 10.54 5.77 0.98
C CYS A 54 9.10 5.75 1.50
N THR A 55 8.72 6.68 2.37
CA THR A 55 7.35 6.78 2.90
C THR A 55 6.35 7.11 1.80
N GLY A 56 6.63 8.13 0.98
CA GLY A 56 5.75 8.53 -0.13
C GLY A 56 5.58 7.42 -1.16
N THR A 57 6.69 6.77 -1.56
CA THR A 57 6.67 5.62 -2.47
C THR A 57 5.87 4.45 -1.88
N MET A 58 6.03 4.15 -0.59
CA MET A 58 5.28 3.08 0.06
C MET A 58 3.77 3.36 0.01
N MET A 59 3.35 4.60 0.28
CA MET A 59 1.95 5.01 0.21
C MET A 59 1.38 4.85 -1.19
N VAL A 60 2.10 5.34 -2.21
CA VAL A 60 1.66 5.24 -3.61
C VAL A 60 1.62 3.77 -4.08
N ALA A 61 2.63 2.97 -3.74
CA ALA A 61 2.67 1.53 -4.08
C ALA A 61 1.52 0.76 -3.42
N ALA A 62 1.28 1.01 -2.13
CA ALA A 62 0.20 0.36 -1.38
C ALA A 62 -1.19 0.73 -1.94
N SER A 63 -1.38 2.00 -2.31
CA SER A 63 -2.61 2.44 -2.97
C SER A 63 -2.80 1.78 -4.34
N THR A 64 -1.73 1.75 -5.16
CA THR A 64 -1.78 1.13 -6.49
C THR A 64 -2.15 -0.34 -6.41
N ASN A 65 -1.58 -1.10 -5.48
CA ASN A 65 -1.95 -2.49 -5.24
C ASN A 65 -3.42 -2.66 -4.81
N SER A 66 -3.89 -1.75 -3.95
CA SER A 66 -5.28 -1.76 -3.48
C SER A 66 -6.26 -1.48 -4.61
N LEU A 67 -5.97 -0.46 -5.45
CA LEU A 67 -6.76 -0.12 -6.63
C LEU A 67 -6.74 -1.24 -7.67
N ASN A 68 -5.59 -1.87 -7.90
CA ASN A 68 -5.49 -3.03 -8.80
C ASN A 68 -6.45 -4.14 -8.35
N GLN A 69 -6.47 -4.48 -7.06
CA GLN A 69 -7.42 -5.48 -6.54
C GLN A 69 -8.89 -5.04 -6.68
N VAL A 70 -9.19 -3.74 -6.58
CA VAL A 70 -10.54 -3.20 -6.80
C VAL A 70 -10.97 -3.40 -8.25
N PHE A 71 -10.12 -3.04 -9.22
CA PHE A 71 -10.41 -3.20 -10.65
C PHE A 71 -10.45 -4.67 -11.08
N GLU A 72 -9.57 -5.50 -10.53
CA GLU A 72 -9.45 -6.92 -10.88
C GLU A 72 -10.45 -7.81 -10.15
N LYS A 73 -11.28 -7.30 -9.24
CA LYS A 73 -12.16 -8.12 -8.37
C LYS A 73 -12.84 -9.28 -9.12
N ASN A 74 -13.49 -8.98 -10.25
CA ASN A 74 -14.26 -9.98 -10.99
C ASN A 74 -13.35 -11.04 -11.63
N ILE A 75 -12.17 -10.64 -12.09
CA ILE A 75 -11.16 -11.52 -12.68
C ILE A 75 -10.52 -12.38 -11.58
N ASP A 76 -10.18 -11.76 -10.44
CA ASP A 76 -9.61 -12.44 -9.29
C ASP A 76 -10.56 -13.51 -8.73
N ALA A 77 -11.88 -13.28 -8.76
CA ALA A 77 -12.87 -14.27 -8.35
C ALA A 77 -12.84 -15.57 -9.19
N LEU A 78 -12.37 -15.50 -10.44
CA LEU A 78 -12.27 -16.63 -11.36
C LEU A 78 -10.92 -17.37 -11.28
N MET A 79 -9.92 -16.80 -10.59
CA MET A 79 -8.56 -17.31 -10.54
C MET A 79 -8.27 -18.10 -9.25
N LYS A 80 -7.85 -19.36 -9.36
CA LYS A 80 -7.49 -20.21 -8.20
C LYS A 80 -6.49 -19.55 -7.24
N ARG A 81 -5.56 -18.76 -7.78
CA ARG A 81 -4.51 -18.07 -7.01
C ARG A 81 -5.04 -16.87 -6.21
N THR A 82 -5.99 -16.11 -6.75
CA THR A 82 -6.38 -14.80 -6.20
C THR A 82 -7.84 -14.73 -5.74
N MET A 83 -8.65 -15.75 -5.98
CA MET A 83 -10.06 -15.84 -5.52
C MET A 83 -10.24 -15.69 -4.01
N ARG A 84 -9.18 -15.94 -3.21
CA ARG A 84 -9.19 -15.78 -1.75
C ARG A 84 -8.68 -14.42 -1.27
N ARG A 85 -8.42 -13.47 -2.19
CA ARG A 85 -8.07 -12.08 -1.83
C ARG A 85 -9.23 -11.41 -1.07
N PRO A 86 -8.97 -10.35 -0.28
CA PRO A 86 -9.96 -9.74 0.59
C PRO A 86 -11.23 -9.25 -0.12
N LEU A 87 -11.09 -8.71 -1.34
CA LEU A 87 -12.20 -8.16 -2.13
C LEU A 87 -13.07 -9.22 -2.82
N PRO A 88 -12.54 -10.18 -3.61
CA PRO A 88 -13.37 -11.22 -4.22
C PRO A 88 -14.02 -12.15 -3.19
N SER A 89 -13.40 -12.35 -2.03
CA SER A 89 -13.95 -13.16 -0.94
C SER A 89 -14.97 -12.44 -0.06
N GLY A 90 -15.24 -11.15 -0.31
CA GLY A 90 -16.22 -10.35 0.44
C GLY A 90 -15.80 -9.98 1.87
N ARG A 91 -14.53 -10.16 2.25
CA ARG A 91 -14.01 -9.80 3.58
C ARG A 91 -13.84 -8.30 3.77
N LEU A 92 -13.68 -7.56 2.67
CA LEU A 92 -13.60 -6.11 2.66
C LEU A 92 -14.59 -5.52 1.66
N SER A 93 -15.14 -4.36 2.02
CA SER A 93 -16.03 -3.60 1.15
C SER A 93 -15.24 -2.89 0.04
N ILE A 94 -15.69 -3.04 -1.20
CA ILE A 94 -15.08 -2.43 -2.39
C ILE A 94 -15.09 -0.90 -2.34
N PRO A 95 -16.24 -0.22 -2.08
CA PRO A 95 -16.23 1.24 -2.02
C PRO A 95 -15.31 1.74 -0.89
N HIS A 96 -15.21 1.02 0.23
CA HIS A 96 -14.28 1.35 1.30
C HIS A 96 -12.83 1.25 0.82
N ALA A 97 -12.45 0.14 0.19
CA ALA A 97 -11.10 -0.06 -0.35
C ALA A 97 -10.75 1.00 -1.40
N ALA A 98 -11.69 1.36 -2.28
CA ALA A 98 -11.49 2.38 -3.31
C ALA A 98 -11.27 3.77 -2.70
N ILE A 99 -12.14 4.20 -1.78
CA ILE A 99 -12.00 5.51 -1.10
C ILE A 99 -10.67 5.58 -0.34
N TRP A 100 -10.34 4.52 0.40
CA TRP A 100 -9.09 4.46 1.13
C TRP A 100 -7.89 4.57 0.19
N ALA A 101 -7.83 3.75 -0.86
CA ALA A 101 -6.73 3.79 -1.81
C ALA A 101 -6.62 5.15 -2.52
N SER A 102 -7.73 5.73 -2.97
CA SER A 102 -7.75 7.07 -3.57
C SER A 102 -7.24 8.15 -2.60
N SER A 103 -7.59 8.08 -1.31
CA SER A 103 -7.08 9.04 -0.32
C SER A 103 -5.56 8.91 -0.11
N ILE A 104 -5.06 7.66 -0.09
CA ILE A 104 -3.65 7.38 0.16
C ILE A 104 -2.76 7.73 -1.04
N VAL A 105 -3.24 7.53 -2.28
CA VAL A 105 -2.45 7.96 -3.46
C VAL A 105 -2.34 9.49 -3.49
N ILE A 106 -3.41 10.21 -3.20
CA ILE A 106 -3.37 11.68 -3.13
C ILE A 106 -2.36 12.11 -2.06
N ALA A 107 -2.49 11.58 -0.84
CA ALA A 107 -1.57 11.92 0.25
C ALA A 107 -0.10 11.58 -0.08
N GLY A 108 0.16 10.39 -0.63
CA GLY A 108 1.51 9.93 -0.98
C GLY A 108 2.13 10.74 -2.12
N THR A 109 1.36 11.03 -3.17
CA THR A 109 1.80 11.88 -4.29
C THR A 109 2.04 13.31 -3.83
N THR A 110 1.17 13.88 -2.99
CA THR A 110 1.39 15.22 -2.41
C THR A 110 2.65 15.25 -1.55
N LEU A 111 2.92 14.19 -0.78
CA LEU A 111 4.13 14.10 0.04
C LEU A 111 5.40 14.10 -0.82
N LEU A 112 5.43 13.30 -1.89
CA LEU A 112 6.54 13.26 -2.84
C LEU A 112 6.70 14.59 -3.56
N ALA A 113 5.60 15.19 -4.03
CA ALA A 113 5.60 16.48 -4.71
C ALA A 113 6.13 17.60 -3.80
N TYR A 114 5.71 17.63 -2.53
CA TYR A 114 6.21 18.60 -1.57
C TYR A 114 7.73 18.49 -1.40
N LYS A 115 8.28 17.28 -1.29
CA LYS A 115 9.74 17.11 -1.16
C LYS A 115 10.50 17.53 -2.42
N VAL A 116 9.93 17.35 -3.61
CA VAL A 116 10.53 17.82 -4.88
C VAL A 116 10.51 19.35 -4.99
N VAL A 117 9.46 20.00 -4.48
CA VAL A 117 9.28 21.46 -4.58
C VAL A 117 10.00 22.23 -3.46
N ALA A 118 10.10 21.64 -2.27
CA ALA A 118 10.68 22.28 -1.08
C ALA A 118 12.12 21.85 -0.76
N GLY A 119 12.69 20.92 -1.54
CA GLY A 119 14.08 20.45 -1.42
C GLY A 119 14.96 21.04 -2.52
#